data_AF-A0A819B545-F1
#
_entry.id   AF-A0A819B545-F1
#
_cell.length_a   1.000
_cell.length_b   1.000
_cell.length_c   1.000
_cell.angle_alpha   90.00
_cell.angle_beta   90.00
_cell.angle_gamma   90.00
#
_symmetry.space_group_name_H-M   'P 1'
#
loop_
_entity.id
_entity.type
_entity.pdbx_description
1 polymer ?
#
loop_
_entity_poly.entity_id
_entity_poly.type
_entity_poly.pdbx_seq_one_letter_code
_entity_poly.pdbx_strand_id
1 'polypeptide(L)'
;MSRNKIDVQDSSPRRAIAKSVPTLSDESTSYTRLENLSNELLCEIFEYLDAYDAYKSFSNLNIRLQNLIVSSSILLRIELDSKSTSLIKDRCQHVIIPNSHRILSLHVADYSNEQLLIDAFFNHCIINSSFHRLESIILKRIEKE
;
A
#
# COMPACT_ATOMS: atom_id res chain seq x y z
N MET A 1 77.25 9.43 2.80
CA MET A 1 77.83 8.08 2.76
C MET A 1 78.28 7.71 4.17
N SER A 2 77.74 6.62 4.71
CA SER A 2 78.38 5.70 5.67
C SER A 2 77.34 5.07 6.59
N ARG A 3 77.27 3.74 6.53
CA ARG A 3 77.04 2.75 7.61
C ARG A 3 76.52 1.48 6.93
N ASN A 4 77.42 0.51 6.73
CA ASN A 4 77.72 -0.59 7.67
C ASN A 4 76.64 -1.67 7.62
N LYS A 5 76.93 -2.73 6.83
CA LYS A 5 76.45 -4.07 7.12
C LYS A 5 77.35 -4.65 8.21
N ILE A 6 76.76 -5.04 9.33
CA ILE A 6 77.32 -6.01 10.26
C ILE A 6 76.33 -7.17 10.37
N ASP A 7 76.96 -8.32 10.48
CA ASP A 7 76.54 -9.70 10.39
C ASP A 7 75.61 -10.22 11.51
N VAL A 8 74.95 -11.33 11.17
CA VAL A 8 74.85 -12.58 11.96
C VAL A 8 73.67 -12.81 12.93
N GLN A 9 72.96 -13.88 12.56
CA GLN A 9 72.37 -14.99 13.34
C GLN A 9 71.01 -14.89 14.05
N ASP A 10 70.19 -15.86 13.61
CA ASP A 10 69.53 -16.90 14.41
C ASP A 10 68.35 -16.51 15.28
N SER A 11 67.18 -17.04 14.90
CA SER A 11 66.37 -17.91 15.75
C SER A 11 64.98 -18.05 15.14
N SER A 12 64.60 -19.28 14.80
CA SER A 12 63.24 -19.62 14.42
C SER A 12 62.27 -19.39 15.58
N PRO A 13 61.03 -18.93 15.32
CA PRO A 13 59.91 -19.34 16.15
C PRO A 13 58.74 -19.88 15.30
N ARG A 14 58.46 -21.16 15.55
CA ARG A 14 57.12 -21.74 15.80
C ARG A 14 55.97 -21.29 14.89
N ARG A 15 55.62 -22.19 13.97
CA ARG A 15 54.29 -22.35 13.33
C ARG A 15 53.16 -22.05 14.32
N ALA A 16 52.50 -20.90 14.16
CA ALA A 16 51.15 -20.68 14.66
C ALA A 16 50.18 -21.14 13.56
N ILE A 17 49.52 -22.28 13.77
CA ILE A 17 48.39 -22.69 12.95
C ILE A 17 47.21 -21.81 13.38
N ALA A 18 46.96 -20.74 12.64
CA ALA A 18 45.71 -20.01 12.73
C ALA A 18 44.59 -20.97 12.31
N LYS A 19 43.86 -21.51 13.28
CA LYS A 19 42.56 -22.13 13.02
C LYS A 19 41.66 -21.02 12.47
N SER A 20 41.42 -21.04 11.17
CA SER A 20 40.36 -20.26 10.55
C SER A 20 39.05 -20.68 11.20
N VAL A 21 38.52 -19.83 12.06
CA VAL A 21 37.14 -19.89 12.52
C VAL A 21 36.25 -19.86 11.27
N PRO A 22 35.31 -20.79 11.10
CA PRO A 22 34.31 -20.64 10.07
C PRO A 22 33.47 -19.43 10.48
N THR A 23 33.70 -18.30 9.81
CA THR A 23 32.73 -17.21 9.75
C THR A 23 31.43 -17.81 9.24
N LEU A 24 30.45 -17.92 10.13
CA LEU A 24 29.06 -18.15 9.78
C LEU A 24 28.74 -17.25 8.60
N SER A 25 28.48 -17.88 7.45
CA SER A 25 27.91 -17.20 6.30
C SER A 25 26.72 -16.39 6.79
N ASP A 26 26.76 -15.08 6.53
CA ASP A 26 25.59 -14.21 6.61
C ASP A 26 24.43 -14.97 5.95
N GLU A 27 23.51 -15.49 6.75
CA GLU A 27 22.17 -15.76 6.27
C GLU A 27 21.63 -14.39 5.88
N SER A 28 21.76 -14.06 4.60
CA SER A 28 21.10 -12.91 4.02
C SER A 28 19.60 -13.20 4.14
N THR A 29 18.99 -12.76 5.23
CA THR A 29 17.55 -12.77 5.42
C THR A 29 16.93 -12.10 4.20
N SER A 30 16.39 -12.93 3.30
CA SER A 30 15.70 -12.47 2.10
C SER A 30 14.40 -11.84 2.58
N TYR A 31 14.38 -10.52 2.71
CA TYR A 31 13.16 -9.80 3.00
C TYR A 31 12.23 -9.88 1.79
N THR A 32 11.12 -10.60 1.92
CA THR A 32 10.05 -10.56 0.94
C THR A 32 9.38 -9.19 1.00
N ARG A 33 9.42 -8.47 -0.11
CA ARG A 33 8.75 -7.17 -0.26
C ARG A 33 7.36 -7.36 -0.86
N LEU A 34 6.43 -6.47 -0.52
CA LEU A 34 5.10 -6.46 -1.13
C LEU A 34 5.20 -6.33 -2.66
N GLU A 35 6.20 -5.58 -3.13
CA GLU A 35 6.49 -5.37 -4.54
C GLU A 35 6.96 -6.64 -5.27
N ASN A 36 7.29 -7.71 -4.54
CA ASN A 36 7.62 -9.00 -5.13
C ASN A 36 6.37 -9.85 -5.43
N LEU A 37 5.18 -9.44 -4.96
CA LEU A 37 3.92 -10.14 -5.28
C LEU A 37 3.53 -9.96 -6.74
N SER A 38 2.93 -11.01 -7.31
CA SER A 38 2.34 -10.97 -8.65
C SER A 38 1.22 -9.93 -8.71
N ASN A 39 0.91 -9.45 -9.92
CA ASN A 39 -0.20 -8.51 -10.12
C ASN A 39 -1.53 -9.14 -9.70
N GLU A 40 -1.71 -10.44 -9.92
CA GLU A 40 -2.93 -11.18 -9.55
C GLU A 40 -3.17 -11.11 -8.04
N LEU A 41 -2.15 -11.46 -7.24
CA LEU A 41 -2.26 -11.41 -5.77
C LEU A 41 -2.48 -9.99 -5.25
N LEU A 42 -1.84 -8.98 -5.86
CA LEU A 42 -2.05 -7.59 -5.47
C LEU A 42 -3.45 -7.09 -5.83
N CYS A 43 -3.98 -7.50 -6.98
CA CYS A 43 -5.36 -7.21 -7.37
C CYS A 43 -6.33 -7.85 -6.37
N GLU A 44 -6.15 -9.13 -6.02
CA GLU A 44 -6.96 -9.78 -5.00
C GLU A 44 -6.93 -9.02 -3.68
N ILE A 45 -5.74 -8.63 -3.20
CA ILE A 45 -5.60 -7.80 -1.98
C ILE A 45 -6.40 -6.50 -2.12
N PHE A 46 -6.29 -5.79 -3.23
CA PHE A 46 -6.98 -4.51 -3.44
C PHE A 46 -8.49 -4.65 -3.51
N GLU A 47 -9.04 -5.78 -3.98
CA GLU A 47 -10.48 -6.04 -3.99
C GLU A 47 -11.08 -6.21 -2.58
N TYR A 48 -10.26 -6.56 -1.59
CA TYR A 48 -10.67 -6.64 -0.18
C TYR A 48 -10.58 -5.30 0.57
N LEU A 49 -9.92 -4.29 0.00
CA LEU A 49 -9.76 -2.98 0.62
C LEU A 49 -10.84 -1.99 0.17
N ASP A 50 -11.12 -0.99 1.01
CA ASP A 50 -11.80 0.21 0.54
C ASP A 50 -10.95 0.90 -0.55
N ALA A 51 -11.58 1.29 -1.66
CA ALA A 51 -10.84 1.80 -2.80
C ALA A 51 -10.10 3.12 -2.52
N TYR A 52 -10.61 3.96 -1.61
CA TYR A 52 -9.92 5.19 -1.24
C TYR A 52 -8.70 4.88 -0.37
N ASP A 53 -8.82 3.97 0.58
CA ASP A 53 -7.69 3.55 1.41
C ASP A 53 -6.60 2.89 0.54
N ALA A 54 -7.00 2.04 -0.41
CA ALA A 54 -6.08 1.46 -1.38
C ALA A 54 -5.39 2.56 -2.23
N TYR A 55 -6.17 3.49 -2.79
CA TYR A 55 -5.63 4.59 -3.58
C TYR A 55 -4.65 5.43 -2.77
N LYS A 56 -5.05 5.92 -1.61
CA LYS A 56 -4.22 6.80 -0.77
C LYS A 56 -2.95 6.11 -0.29
N SER A 57 -3.03 4.82 0.05
CA SER A 57 -1.90 4.10 0.64
C SER A 57 -0.88 3.65 -0.41
N PHE A 58 -1.33 3.27 -1.61
CA PHE A 58 -0.48 2.56 -2.56
C PHE A 58 -0.22 3.33 -3.87
N SER A 59 -0.98 4.38 -4.21
CA SER A 59 -0.81 5.12 -5.48
C SER A 59 0.54 5.82 -5.63
N ASN A 60 1.18 6.19 -4.51
CA ASN A 60 2.45 6.92 -4.50
C ASN A 60 3.65 6.06 -4.13
N LEU A 61 3.47 4.75 -3.92
CA LEU A 61 4.58 3.85 -3.54
C LEU A 61 5.47 3.50 -4.73
N ASN A 62 4.86 3.11 -5.85
CA ASN A 62 5.54 2.90 -7.12
C ASN A 62 4.53 2.87 -8.27
N ILE A 63 5.02 3.12 -9.48
CA ILE A 63 4.19 3.20 -10.68
C ILE A 63 3.45 1.89 -11.01
N ARG A 64 3.99 0.73 -10.62
CA ARG A 64 3.32 -0.56 -10.83
C ARG A 64 2.05 -0.64 -9.99
N LEU A 65 2.12 -0.34 -8.69
CA LEU A 65 0.96 -0.34 -7.79
C LEU A 65 -0.05 0.74 -8.19
N GLN A 66 0.43 1.93 -8.55
CA GLN A 66 -0.42 3.00 -9.07
C GLN A 66 -1.26 2.54 -10.27
N ASN A 67 -0.61 1.92 -11.25
CA ASN A 67 -1.28 1.42 -12.45
C ASN A 67 -2.26 0.28 -12.13
N LEU A 68 -1.91 -0.60 -11.19
CA LEU A 68 -2.83 -1.65 -10.73
C LEU A 68 -4.06 -1.03 -10.06
N ILE A 69 -3.89 0.00 -9.24
CA ILE A 69 -5.04 0.62 -8.59
C ILE A 69 -5.88 1.37 -9.61
N VAL A 70 -5.30 2.16 -10.51
CA VAL A 70 -6.06 3.08 -11.38
C VAL A 70 -6.61 2.40 -12.65
N SER A 71 -5.89 1.42 -13.20
CA SER A 71 -6.12 0.93 -14.57
C SER A 71 -6.40 -0.56 -14.67
N SER A 72 -6.42 -1.30 -13.55
CA SER A 72 -6.78 -2.71 -13.58
C SER A 72 -8.29 -2.92 -13.59
N SER A 73 -8.68 -4.14 -13.96
CA SER A 73 -10.06 -4.63 -13.96
C SER A 73 -10.60 -4.98 -12.57
N ILE A 74 -9.90 -4.61 -11.49
CA ILE A 74 -10.36 -4.88 -10.11
C ILE A 74 -11.72 -4.26 -9.86
N LEU A 75 -12.55 -5.01 -9.15
CA LEU A 75 -13.84 -4.53 -8.68
C LEU A 75 -13.65 -3.75 -7.39
N LEU A 76 -14.16 -2.52 -7.36
CA LEU A 76 -13.97 -1.62 -6.22
C LEU A 76 -15.14 -1.65 -5.27
N ARG A 77 -14.83 -1.58 -3.98
CA ARG A 77 -15.79 -1.33 -2.90
C ARG A 77 -15.51 0.02 -2.28
N ILE A 78 -16.56 0.81 -2.08
CA ILE A 78 -16.48 2.13 -1.49
C ILE A 78 -17.24 2.13 -0.17
N GLU A 79 -16.55 2.49 0.90
CA GLU A 79 -17.07 2.70 2.24
C GLU A 79 -16.81 4.15 2.65
N LEU A 80 -17.90 4.89 2.85
CA LEU A 80 -17.92 6.26 3.35
C LEU A 80 -18.52 6.25 4.75
N ASP A 81 -17.78 6.79 5.72
CA ASP A 81 -18.22 6.96 7.09
C ASP A 81 -18.17 8.44 7.52
N SER A 82 -18.59 8.74 8.75
CA SER A 82 -18.54 10.12 9.28
C SER A 82 -17.14 10.74 9.31
N LYS A 83 -16.07 9.92 9.33
CA LYS A 83 -14.68 10.43 9.21
C LYS A 83 -14.37 10.92 7.80
N SER A 84 -15.14 10.47 6.82
CA SER A 84 -14.97 10.80 5.41
C SER A 84 -15.58 12.15 5.02
N THR A 85 -16.39 12.78 5.88
CA THR A 85 -17.13 14.00 5.53
C THR A 85 -16.23 15.16 5.11
N SER A 86 -15.08 15.36 5.76
CA SER A 86 -14.14 16.43 5.40
C SER A 86 -13.42 16.19 4.07
N LEU A 87 -13.34 14.93 3.62
CA LEU A 87 -12.65 14.52 2.41
C LEU A 87 -13.61 14.10 1.29
N ILE A 88 -14.93 14.23 1.50
CA ILE A 88 -15.93 13.67 0.59
C ILE A 88 -15.77 14.18 -0.85
N LYS A 89 -15.49 15.47 -1.01
CA LYS A 89 -15.22 16.08 -2.32
C LYS A 89 -14.01 15.44 -3.00
N ASP A 90 -12.91 15.27 -2.26
CA ASP A 90 -11.67 14.66 -2.74
C ASP A 90 -11.89 13.19 -3.14
N ARG A 91 -12.56 12.41 -2.27
CA ARG A 91 -12.93 11.01 -2.54
C ARG A 91 -13.78 10.90 -3.81
N CYS A 92 -14.77 11.78 -3.97
CA CYS A 92 -15.63 11.79 -5.15
C CYS A 92 -14.84 12.12 -6.42
N GLN A 93 -14.02 13.18 -6.40
CA GLN A 93 -13.31 13.67 -7.58
C GLN A 93 -12.18 12.74 -8.04
N HIS A 94 -11.45 12.14 -7.12
CA HIS A 94 -10.22 11.41 -7.45
C HIS A 94 -10.37 9.89 -7.42
N VAL A 95 -11.36 9.36 -6.69
CA VAL A 95 -11.54 7.91 -6.54
C VAL A 95 -12.88 7.45 -7.08
N ILE A 96 -14.01 8.00 -6.64
CA ILE A 96 -15.32 7.44 -6.99
C ILE A 96 -15.68 7.71 -8.45
N ILE A 97 -15.67 8.97 -8.90
CA ILE A 97 -16.11 9.33 -10.26
C ILE A 97 -15.22 8.69 -11.33
N PRO A 98 -13.88 8.77 -11.25
CA PRO A 98 -13.00 8.18 -12.28
C PRO A 98 -13.16 6.65 -12.39
N ASN A 99 -13.58 6.01 -11.30
CA ASN A 99 -13.68 4.55 -11.21
C ASN A 99 -15.12 4.03 -11.17
N SER A 100 -16.11 4.89 -11.40
CA SER A 100 -17.56 4.57 -11.44
C SER A 100 -17.87 3.26 -12.17
N HIS A 101 -17.25 3.07 -13.32
CA HIS A 101 -17.39 1.91 -14.20
C HIS A 101 -16.98 0.56 -13.60
N ARG A 102 -16.26 0.55 -12.47
CA ARG A 102 -15.78 -0.65 -11.79
C ARG A 102 -16.16 -0.72 -10.31
N ILE A 103 -16.96 0.22 -9.82
CA ILE A 103 -17.49 0.17 -8.45
C ILE A 103 -18.60 -0.88 -8.40
N LEU A 104 -18.41 -1.86 -7.52
CA LEU A 104 -19.33 -2.96 -7.25
C LEU A 104 -20.33 -2.61 -6.16
N SER A 105 -19.86 -1.96 -5.09
CA SER A 105 -20.70 -1.60 -3.95
C SER A 105 -20.34 -0.23 -3.38
N LEU A 106 -21.37 0.52 -2.98
CA LEU A 106 -21.26 1.80 -2.30
C LEU A 106 -21.96 1.71 -0.95
N HIS A 107 -21.21 1.88 0.14
CA HIS A 107 -21.72 1.95 1.49
C HIS A 107 -21.48 3.35 2.04
N VAL A 108 -22.55 4.08 2.36
CA VAL A 108 -22.50 5.41 2.96
C VAL A 108 -23.18 5.36 4.31
N ALA A 109 -22.39 5.49 5.36
CA ALA A 109 -22.85 5.35 6.73
C ALA A 109 -22.64 6.65 7.52
N ASP A 110 -23.75 7.28 7.86
CA ASP A 110 -23.82 8.46 8.70
C ASP A 110 -24.04 8.04 10.16
N TYR A 111 -23.01 8.29 10.99
CA TYR A 111 -22.98 7.92 12.41
C TYR A 111 -22.97 9.15 13.34
N SER A 112 -23.06 10.37 12.80
CA SER A 112 -23.04 11.58 13.62
C SER A 112 -24.26 12.44 13.30
N ASN A 113 -24.90 12.97 14.34
CA ASN A 113 -26.08 13.83 14.18
C ASN A 113 -25.74 15.18 13.51
N GLU A 114 -24.46 15.49 13.31
CA GLU A 114 -23.97 16.77 12.81
C GLU A 114 -23.58 16.74 11.32
N GLN A 115 -23.42 15.56 10.70
CA GLN A 115 -22.88 15.45 9.34
C GLN A 115 -23.84 14.78 8.39
N LEU A 116 -24.42 15.57 7.49
CA LEU A 116 -25.20 15.09 6.36
C LEU A 116 -24.31 14.42 5.30
N LEU A 117 -23.57 13.35 5.65
CA LEU A 117 -22.62 12.68 4.76
C LEU A 117 -23.29 12.19 3.48
N ILE A 118 -24.50 11.64 3.61
CA ILE A 118 -25.29 11.15 2.46
C ILE A 118 -25.60 12.31 1.51
N ASP A 119 -26.06 13.45 2.04
CA ASP A 119 -26.35 14.63 1.22
C ASP A 119 -25.07 15.21 0.60
N ALA A 120 -23.99 15.29 1.38
CA ALA A 120 -22.70 15.74 0.90
C ALA A 120 -22.15 14.83 -0.20
N PHE A 121 -22.34 13.52 -0.10
CA PHE A 121 -22.00 12.57 -1.15
C PHE A 121 -22.79 12.85 -2.43
N PHE A 122 -24.13 12.95 -2.34
CA PHE A 122 -24.96 13.18 -3.52
C PHE A 122 -24.79 14.58 -4.14
N ASN A 123 -24.31 15.57 -3.35
CA ASN A 123 -23.88 16.87 -3.87
C ASN A 123 -22.60 16.81 -4.70
N HIS A 124 -21.78 15.78 -4.53
CA HIS A 124 -20.49 15.63 -5.21
C HIS A 124 -20.44 14.46 -6.19
N CYS A 125 -21.34 13.48 -6.07
CA CYS A 125 -21.35 12.28 -6.88
C CYS A 125 -22.78 11.94 -7.30
N ILE A 126 -23.02 11.94 -8.60
CA ILE A 126 -24.29 11.53 -9.19
C ILE A 126 -24.14 10.09 -9.67
N ILE A 127 -24.93 9.17 -9.10
CA ILE A 127 -25.00 7.79 -9.57
C ILE A 127 -25.80 7.76 -10.86
N ASN A 128 -25.16 7.38 -11.97
CA ASN A 128 -25.75 7.34 -13.30
C ASN A 128 -25.27 6.11 -14.07
N SER A 129 -25.50 6.06 -15.38
CA SER A 129 -25.13 4.93 -16.24
C SER A 129 -23.64 4.58 -16.28
N SER A 130 -22.75 5.48 -15.81
CA SER A 130 -21.32 5.15 -15.65
C SER A 130 -21.09 4.05 -14.61
N PHE A 131 -21.96 3.93 -13.60
CA PHE A 131 -21.91 2.91 -12.54
C PHE A 131 -22.49 1.56 -12.99
N HIS A 132 -22.13 1.09 -14.19
CA HIS A 132 -22.76 -0.07 -14.82
C HIS A 132 -22.47 -1.42 -14.13
N ARG A 133 -21.47 -1.47 -13.24
CA ARG A 133 -21.14 -2.64 -12.40
C ARG A 133 -21.64 -2.54 -10.97
N LEU A 134 -22.34 -1.46 -10.61
CA LEU A 134 -22.82 -1.27 -9.26
C LEU A 134 -23.96 -2.23 -8.96
N GLU A 135 -23.72 -3.12 -8.01
CA GLU A 135 -24.67 -4.16 -7.58
C GLU A 135 -25.39 -3.81 -6.29
N SER A 136 -24.76 -2.99 -5.43
CA SER A 136 -25.30 -2.67 -4.10
C SER A 136 -25.04 -1.23 -3.69
N ILE A 137 -26.07 -0.58 -3.15
CA ILE A 137 -25.99 0.71 -2.48
C ILE A 137 -26.59 0.55 -1.09
N ILE A 138 -25.81 0.82 -0.06
CA ILE A 138 -26.25 0.81 1.33
C ILE A 138 -26.13 2.23 1.87
N LEU A 139 -27.28 2.83 2.20
CA LEU A 139 -27.35 4.11 2.89
C LEU A 139 -27.79 3.84 4.32
N LYS A 140 -26.90 4.10 5.28
CA LYS A 140 -27.17 3.85 6.69
C LYS A 140 -27.10 5.17 7.44
N ARG A 141 -28.16 5.51 8.16
CA ARG A 141 -28.16 6.61 9.12
C ARG A 141 -28.47 6.03 10.50
N ILE A 142 -27.59 6.27 11.47
CA ILE A 142 -27.85 5.94 12.87
C ILE A 142 -28.08 7.24 13.62
N GLU A 143 -29.34 7.49 14.00
CA GLU A 143 -29.69 8.56 14.91
C GLU A 143 -29.43 8.05 16.34
N LYS A 144 -28.69 8.81 17.15
CA LYS A 144 -28.66 8.56 18.60
C LYS A 144 -29.95 9.09 19.20
N GLU A 145 -30.73 8.21 19.83
CA GLU A 145 -31.86 8.56 20.72
C GLU A 145 -31.41 9.49 21.87
#